data_AF-W7QDJ2-F1
#
_entry.id   AF-W7QDJ2-F1
#
_cell.length_a   1.000
_cell.length_b   1.000
_cell.length_c   1.000
_cell.angle_alpha   90.00
_cell.angle_beta   90.00
_cell.angle_gamma   90.00
#
_symmetry.space_group_name_H-M   'P 1'
#
loop_
_entity.id
_entity.type
_entity.pdbx_description
1 polymer ?
#
loop_
_entity_poly.entity_id
_entity_poly.type
_entity_poly.pdbx_seq_one_letter_code
_entity_poly.pdbx_strand_id
1 'polypeptide(L)'
;MDWAAHLRAGRARVGGYRLEGKATQGVASITQAAKGTAETTKTTAGTRVVDLLPRALEALKSQKSISFLHPSGRVFLNPRTGAPWTGDQTIRKTLWTHGLKRAGVRYRRPYQTRHTYASMMVSAGEPLAWVSKQMGHASVVTTARIYASWIPATNSQTGMLADARYGMAGY
;
A
#
# COMPACT_ATOMS: atom_id res chain seq x y z
N MET A 1 -3.90 3.32 -31.74
CA MET A 1 -5.33 2.97 -31.65
C MET A 1 -5.53 2.39 -30.25
N ASP A 2 -5.47 3.26 -29.25
CA ASP A 2 -6.60 3.96 -28.63
C ASP A 2 -7.20 3.12 -27.47
N TRP A 3 -6.75 3.41 -26.26
CA TRP A 3 -7.27 2.88 -24.99
C TRP A 3 -8.22 3.90 -24.31
N ALA A 4 -8.66 4.95 -25.01
CA ALA A 4 -9.62 5.92 -24.52
C ALA A 4 -11.07 5.51 -24.82
N ALA A 5 -11.57 4.46 -24.17
CA ALA A 5 -13.02 4.24 -24.12
C ALA A 5 -13.39 3.40 -22.89
N HIS A 6 -14.18 4.00 -22.01
CA HIS A 6 -15.16 3.45 -21.04
C HIS A 6 -15.14 4.18 -19.69
N LEU A 7 -15.25 5.51 -19.71
CA LEU A 7 -15.73 6.31 -18.59
C LEU A 7 -17.23 6.59 -18.78
N ARG A 8 -18.09 5.72 -18.23
CA ARG A 8 -19.51 6.08 -18.04
C ARG A 8 -19.66 6.67 -16.64
N ALA A 9 -19.86 7.98 -16.59
CA ALA A 9 -20.29 8.70 -15.41
C ALA A 9 -21.73 8.29 -15.07
N GLY A 10 -21.95 7.77 -13.86
CA GLY A 10 -23.28 7.51 -13.29
C GLY A 10 -23.31 7.98 -11.84
N ARG A 11 -24.07 9.06 -11.58
CA ARG A 11 -24.29 9.64 -10.24
C ARG A 11 -25.35 8.84 -9.49
N ALA A 12 -25.08 8.55 -8.22
CA ALA A 12 -26.11 8.47 -7.17
C ALA A 12 -25.45 8.83 -5.82
N ARG A 13 -26.16 9.61 -5.00
CA ARG A 13 -25.65 10.26 -3.78
C ARG A 13 -26.45 9.76 -2.58
N VAL A 14 -25.80 9.07 -1.65
CA VAL A 14 -26.19 8.99 -0.23
C VAL A 14 -24.90 8.88 0.59
N GLY A 15 -24.68 9.80 1.54
CA GLY A 15 -23.68 9.64 2.61
C GLY A 15 -22.21 9.99 2.28
N GLY A 16 -21.88 11.28 2.29
CA GLY A 16 -20.72 11.82 3.03
C GLY A 16 -19.25 11.48 2.72
N TYR A 17 -18.91 10.50 1.87
CA TYR A 17 -17.49 10.22 1.53
C TYR A 17 -17.25 10.13 0.02
N ARG A 18 -16.65 11.20 -0.54
CA ARG A 18 -16.12 11.21 -1.91
C ARG A 18 -14.79 10.47 -1.94
N LEU A 19 -14.81 9.20 -2.33
CA LEU A 19 -13.62 8.46 -2.74
C LEU A 19 -13.64 8.34 -4.27
N GLU A 20 -13.41 9.44 -4.96
CA GLU A 20 -13.13 9.39 -6.40
C GLU A 20 -11.73 8.79 -6.59
N GLY A 21 -11.67 7.58 -7.17
CA GLY A 21 -10.44 6.96 -7.65
C GLY A 21 -9.92 5.79 -6.80
N LYS A 22 -10.70 4.72 -6.61
CA LYS A 22 -10.16 3.42 -6.18
C LYS A 22 -10.03 2.46 -7.36
N ALA A 23 -8.80 2.34 -7.86
CA ALA A 23 -8.15 1.15 -8.41
C ALA A 23 -7.16 1.57 -9.51
N THR A 24 -5.87 1.51 -9.20
CA THR A 24 -4.83 1.46 -10.24
C THR A 24 -4.01 0.22 -9.97
N GLN A 25 -4.05 -0.71 -10.93
CA GLN A 25 -3.45 -2.04 -10.84
C GLN A 25 -1.92 -1.93 -10.99
N GLY A 26 -1.17 -2.66 -10.17
CA GLY A 26 0.27 -2.82 -10.33
C GLY A 26 0.74 -4.11 -9.70
N VAL A 27 1.29 -5.03 -10.50
CA VAL A 27 1.87 -6.30 -10.03
C VAL A 27 3.24 -6.48 -10.68
N ALA A 28 4.29 -6.46 -9.85
CA ALA A 28 5.55 -7.20 -10.06
C ALA A 28 6.45 -7.00 -8.82
N SER A 29 6.86 -8.09 -8.16
CA SER A 29 7.88 -8.06 -7.11
C SER A 29 9.07 -8.92 -7.53
N ILE A 30 10.29 -8.41 -7.38
CA ILE A 30 11.53 -9.20 -7.49
C ILE A 30 12.11 -9.34 -6.09
N THR A 31 12.27 -10.57 -5.61
CA THR A 31 12.98 -10.89 -4.36
C THR A 31 14.40 -11.36 -4.70
N GLN A 32 15.31 -11.39 -3.72
CA GLN A 32 16.71 -11.82 -3.90
C GLN A 32 16.87 -13.22 -4.54
N ALA A 33 15.86 -14.08 -4.47
CA ALA A 33 15.88 -15.40 -5.13
C ALA A 33 15.86 -15.30 -6.66
N ALA A 34 15.32 -14.21 -7.19
CA ALA A 34 15.15 -13.98 -8.61
C ALA A 34 16.39 -13.27 -9.16
N LYS A 35 17.35 -14.04 -9.68
CA LYS A 35 18.61 -13.58 -10.28
C LYS A 35 18.38 -12.75 -11.56
N GLY A 36 17.84 -11.53 -11.42
CA GLY A 36 17.73 -10.55 -12.51
C GLY A 36 16.52 -10.71 -13.43
N THR A 37 15.82 -11.84 -13.41
CA THR A 37 14.50 -11.99 -14.04
C THR A 37 13.40 -11.76 -13.01
N ALA A 38 12.28 -11.15 -13.38
CA ALA A 38 11.12 -11.12 -12.51
C ALA A 38 10.58 -12.55 -12.39
N GLU A 39 10.91 -13.25 -11.30
CA GLU A 39 10.23 -14.50 -11.01
C GLU A 39 8.76 -14.18 -10.72
N THR A 40 7.86 -14.72 -11.56
CA THR A 40 6.49 -14.97 -11.14
C THR A 40 6.57 -15.86 -9.91
N THR A 41 6.16 -15.33 -8.75
CA THR A 41 6.18 -16.08 -7.49
C THR A 41 5.53 -17.45 -7.66
N LYS A 42 6.20 -18.51 -7.19
CA LYS A 42 5.92 -19.95 -7.34
C LYS A 42 4.51 -20.41 -6.87
N THR A 43 3.66 -19.51 -6.38
CA THR A 43 2.26 -19.78 -6.04
C THR A 43 1.37 -18.58 -6.34
N THR A 44 0.13 -18.84 -6.74
CA THR A 44 -0.97 -17.86 -6.93
C THR A 44 -1.17 -16.96 -5.70
N ALA A 45 -0.72 -17.41 -4.51
CA ALA A 45 -0.76 -16.67 -3.24
C ALA A 45 0.22 -15.49 -3.13
N GLY A 46 1.24 -15.42 -3.98
CA GLY A 46 2.22 -14.33 -3.99
C GLY A 46 1.70 -13.04 -4.63
N THR A 47 0.89 -13.19 -5.68
CA THR A 47 0.31 -12.08 -6.44
C THR A 47 -0.87 -11.49 -5.69
N ARG A 48 -0.85 -10.17 -5.46
CA ARG A 48 -1.96 -9.45 -4.83
C ARG A 48 -2.21 -8.13 -5.51
N VAL A 49 -3.48 -7.72 -5.56
CA VAL A 49 -3.88 -6.37 -5.91
C VAL A 49 -3.85 -5.54 -4.64
N VAL A 50 -3.13 -4.43 -4.69
CA VAL A 50 -3.06 -3.45 -3.59
C VAL A 50 -3.70 -2.17 -4.07
N ASP A 51 -4.66 -1.64 -3.32
CA ASP A 51 -5.21 -0.31 -3.59
C ASP A 51 -4.12 0.75 -3.42
N LEU A 52 -3.84 1.51 -4.49
CA LEU A 52 -2.94 2.65 -4.44
C LEU A 52 -3.66 3.84 -3.80
N LEU A 53 -3.23 4.19 -2.59
CA LEU A 53 -3.67 5.41 -1.93
C LEU A 53 -3.16 6.65 -2.68
N PRO A 54 -3.83 7.82 -2.55
CA PRO A 54 -3.50 9.01 -3.35
C PRO A 54 -2.01 9.38 -3.33
N ARG A 55 -1.37 9.36 -2.15
CA ARG A 55 0.07 9.67 -2.04
C ARG A 55 0.96 8.67 -2.79
N ALA A 56 0.60 7.39 -2.80
CA ALA A 56 1.35 6.37 -3.53
C ALA A 56 1.16 6.52 -5.05
N LEU A 57 -0.06 6.86 -5.48
CA LEU A 57 -0.35 7.15 -6.89
C LEU A 57 0.45 8.36 -7.39
N GLU A 58 0.48 9.46 -6.62
CA GLU A 58 1.26 10.64 -6.99
C GLU A 58 2.77 10.36 -7.02
N ALA A 59 3.28 9.55 -6.08
CA ALA A 59 4.67 9.11 -6.13
C ALA A 59 4.97 8.34 -7.44
N LEU A 60 4.10 7.43 -7.87
CA LEU A 60 4.28 6.69 -9.13
C LEU A 60 4.13 7.58 -10.37
N LYS A 61 3.23 8.57 -10.36
CA LYS A 61 3.12 9.57 -11.43
C LYS A 61 4.41 10.37 -11.55
N SER A 62 5.00 10.83 -10.43
CA SER A 62 6.29 11.53 -10.45
C SER A 62 7.43 10.64 -10.94
N GLN A 63 7.38 9.33 -10.66
CA GLN A 63 8.36 8.35 -11.13
C GLN A 63 8.30 8.14 -12.65
N LYS A 64 7.15 8.42 -13.29
CA LYS A 64 6.94 8.19 -14.73
C LYS A 64 7.96 8.91 -15.59
N SER A 65 8.32 10.15 -15.27
CA SER A 65 9.31 10.92 -16.04
C SER A 65 10.72 10.30 -16.00
N ILE A 66 10.99 9.45 -15.00
CA ILE A 66 12.30 8.84 -14.78
C ILE A 66 12.39 7.46 -15.43
N SER A 67 11.37 6.61 -15.27
CA SER A 67 11.48 5.18 -15.61
C SER A 67 10.50 4.67 -16.67
N PHE A 68 9.54 5.47 -17.11
CA PHE A 68 8.47 4.98 -18.02
C PHE A 68 8.99 4.49 -19.37
N LEU A 69 9.98 5.18 -19.94
CA LEU A 69 10.61 4.82 -21.22
C LEU A 69 11.91 4.03 -21.03
N HIS A 70 12.25 3.63 -19.80
CA HIS A 70 13.51 2.95 -19.55
C HIS A 70 13.47 1.53 -20.14
N PRO A 71 14.49 1.09 -20.91
CA PRO A 71 14.45 -0.17 -21.68
C PRO A 71 14.30 -1.43 -20.81
N SER A 72 14.62 -1.35 -19.52
CA SER A 72 14.42 -2.46 -18.58
C SER A 72 12.96 -2.73 -18.21
N GLY A 73 12.04 -1.80 -18.48
CA GLY A 73 10.65 -1.87 -18.02
C GLY A 73 10.46 -1.81 -16.50
N ARG A 74 11.47 -1.40 -15.72
CA ARG A 74 11.42 -1.39 -14.25
C ARG A 74 11.11 0.00 -13.71
N VAL A 75 10.15 0.07 -12.79
CA VAL A 75 9.72 1.33 -12.15
C VAL A 75 10.82 1.95 -11.28
N PHE A 76 11.49 1.14 -10.45
CA PHE A 76 12.49 1.60 -9.49
C PHE A 76 13.91 1.37 -10.00
N LEU A 77 14.61 2.47 -10.25
CA LEU A 77 15.99 2.51 -10.74
C LEU A 77 16.93 3.04 -9.66
N ASN A 78 18.20 2.67 -9.75
CA ASN A 78 19.24 3.25 -8.92
C ASN A 78 19.58 4.66 -9.42
N PRO A 79 19.34 5.71 -8.63
CA PRO A 79 19.52 7.09 -9.09
C PRO A 79 20.97 7.45 -9.38
N ARG A 80 21.95 6.67 -8.89
CA ARG A 80 23.38 6.88 -9.18
C ARG A 80 23.80 6.30 -10.51
N THR A 81 23.21 5.17 -10.91
CA THR A 81 23.67 4.39 -12.08
C THR A 81 22.67 4.35 -13.22
N GLY A 82 21.43 4.81 -13.02
CA GLY A 82 20.32 4.67 -13.99
C GLY A 82 19.79 3.24 -14.16
N ALA A 83 20.58 2.23 -13.80
CA ALA A 83 20.20 0.82 -13.91
C ALA A 83 19.14 0.40 -12.86
N PRO A 84 18.33 -0.65 -13.11
CA PRO A 84 17.45 -1.24 -12.12
C PRO A 84 18.19 -1.69 -10.85
N TRP A 85 17.50 -1.65 -9.71
CA TRP A 85 18.02 -2.25 -8.49
C TRP A 85 18.15 -3.78 -8.65
N THR A 86 19.32 -4.30 -8.27
CA THR A 86 19.65 -5.74 -8.33
C THR A 86 19.17 -6.54 -7.12
N GLY A 87 18.77 -5.86 -6.04
CA GLY A 87 18.30 -6.49 -4.81
C GLY A 87 18.07 -5.49 -3.67
N ASP A 88 17.62 -6.00 -2.53
CA ASP A 88 17.30 -5.19 -1.35
C ASP A 88 18.57 -4.72 -0.60
N GLN A 89 19.65 -5.50 -0.60
CA GLN A 89 20.89 -5.15 0.10
C GLN A 89 21.52 -3.86 -0.45
N THR A 90 21.54 -3.69 -1.78
CA THR A 90 22.10 -2.50 -2.42
C THR A 90 21.26 -1.27 -2.08
N ILE A 91 19.92 -1.39 -2.11
CA ILE A 91 18.99 -0.35 -1.64
C ILE A 91 19.28 0.00 -0.17
N ARG A 92 19.40 -1.01 0.70
CA ARG A 92 19.60 -0.82 2.14
C ARG A 92 20.90 -0.08 2.46
N LYS A 93 22.01 -0.45 1.82
CA LYS A 93 23.32 0.14 2.07
C LYS A 93 23.48 1.52 1.44
N THR A 94 23.04 1.67 0.19
CA THR A 94 23.41 2.83 -0.64
C THR A 94 22.36 3.94 -0.71
N LEU A 95 21.09 3.62 -0.46
CA LEU A 95 19.99 4.56 -0.51
C LEU A 95 19.37 4.75 0.88
N TRP A 96 18.92 3.67 1.52
CA TRP A 96 18.10 3.72 2.72
C TRP A 96 18.80 4.38 3.91
N THR A 97 20.01 3.94 4.25
CA THR A 97 20.78 4.54 5.36
C THR A 97 21.01 6.04 5.15
N HIS A 98 21.26 6.46 3.91
CA HIS A 98 21.51 7.86 3.57
C HIS A 98 20.20 8.66 3.61
N GLY A 99 19.10 8.09 3.12
CA GLY A 99 17.77 8.67 3.21
C GLY A 99 17.34 8.91 4.66
N LEU A 100 17.55 7.94 5.55
CA LEU A 100 17.27 8.10 6.97
C LEU A 100 18.13 9.19 7.62
N LYS A 101 19.43 9.24 7.31
CA LYS A 101 20.33 10.29 7.82
C LYS A 101 19.88 11.69 7.38
N ARG A 102 19.52 11.85 6.10
CA ARG A 102 19.00 13.12 5.55
C ARG A 102 17.65 13.52 6.16
N ALA A 103 16.82 12.55 6.51
CA ALA A 103 15.54 12.78 7.18
C ALA A 103 15.67 13.02 8.70
N GLY A 104 16.89 12.96 9.28
CA GLY A 104 17.09 13.09 10.72
C GLY A 104 16.55 11.90 11.54
N VAL A 105 16.31 10.75 10.90
CA VAL A 105 15.71 9.57 11.53
C VAL A 105 16.79 8.58 11.92
N ARG A 106 16.80 8.13 13.18
CA ARG A 106 17.67 7.03 13.64
C ARG A 106 17.47 5.80 12.78
N TYR A 107 18.54 5.07 12.50
CA TYR A 107 18.49 3.86 11.69
C TYR A 107 17.34 2.90 12.07
N ARG A 108 16.59 2.46 11.07
CA ARG A 108 15.56 1.41 11.16
C ARG A 108 15.68 0.51 9.95
N ARG A 109 15.26 -0.75 10.06
CA ARG A 109 15.22 -1.66 8.91
C ARG A 109 14.11 -1.21 7.94
N PRO A 110 14.28 -1.31 6.60
CA PRO A 110 13.25 -0.94 5.63
C PRO A 110 11.89 -1.61 5.91
N TYR A 111 11.91 -2.86 6.39
CA TYR A 111 10.70 -3.61 6.76
C TYR A 111 9.81 -2.88 7.79
N GLN A 112 10.36 -1.99 8.62
CA GLN A 112 9.58 -1.19 9.56
C GLN A 112 8.58 -0.24 8.89
N THR A 113 8.79 0.12 7.62
CA THR A 113 7.82 0.92 6.85
C THR A 113 6.48 0.20 6.73
N ARG A 114 6.51 -1.14 6.59
CA ARG A 114 5.31 -1.98 6.56
C ARG A 114 4.57 -1.99 7.88
N HIS A 115 5.30 -2.05 9.00
CA HIS A 115 4.71 -1.93 10.34
C HIS A 115 4.10 -0.55 10.56
N THR A 116 4.79 0.50 10.12
CA THR A 116 4.32 1.90 10.23
C THR A 116 3.04 2.12 9.43
N TYR A 117 2.99 1.60 8.20
CA TYR A 117 1.78 1.60 7.39
C TYR A 117 0.62 0.94 8.13
N ALA A 118 0.81 -0.29 8.64
CA ALA A 118 -0.24 -1.04 9.30
C ALA A 118 -0.76 -0.33 10.56
N SER A 119 0.13 0.13 11.43
CA SER A 119 -0.25 0.83 12.66
C SER A 119 -1.00 2.13 12.34
N MET A 120 -0.52 2.92 11.37
CA MET A 120 -1.21 4.16 10.96
C MET A 120 -2.62 3.89 10.43
N MET A 121 -2.81 2.88 9.57
CA MET A 121 -4.13 2.59 9.01
C MET A 121 -5.12 2.16 10.10
N VAL A 122 -4.73 1.23 10.98
CA VAL A 122 -5.64 0.76 12.05
C VAL A 122 -5.91 1.85 13.09
N SER A 123 -4.93 2.71 13.40
CA SER A 123 -5.14 3.86 14.28
C SER A 123 -6.07 4.91 13.67
N ALA A 124 -6.06 5.05 12.34
CA ALA A 124 -7.01 5.89 11.61
C ALA A 124 -8.42 5.28 11.52
N GLY A 125 -8.63 4.07 12.04
CA GLY A 125 -9.92 3.39 12.03
C GLY A 125 -10.21 2.58 10.76
N GLU A 126 -9.19 2.32 9.92
CA GLU A 126 -9.39 1.46 8.74
C GLU A 126 -9.73 0.01 9.15
N PRO A 127 -10.64 -0.67 8.42
CA PRO A 127 -11.03 -2.03 8.77
C PRO A 127 -9.84 -3.00 8.78
N LEU A 128 -9.65 -3.72 9.89
CA LEU A 128 -8.58 -4.71 10.06
C LEU A 128 -8.50 -5.71 8.90
N ALA A 129 -9.65 -6.17 8.42
CA ALA A 129 -9.72 -7.11 7.29
C ALA A 129 -9.16 -6.51 5.99
N TRP A 130 -9.48 -5.24 5.71
CA TRP A 130 -8.95 -4.54 4.54
C TRP A 130 -7.44 -4.31 4.67
N VAL A 131 -6.96 -3.84 5.82
CA VAL A 131 -5.52 -3.67 6.09
C VAL A 131 -4.78 -5.02 5.92
N SER A 132 -5.34 -6.10 6.47
CA SER A 132 -4.79 -7.46 6.35
C SER A 132 -4.68 -7.92 4.89
N LYS A 133 -5.70 -7.64 4.07
CA LYS A 133 -5.72 -7.98 2.64
C LYS A 133 -4.68 -7.18 1.86
N GLN A 134 -4.59 -5.86 2.10
CA GLN A 134 -3.61 -4.98 1.47
C GLN A 134 -2.17 -5.40 1.79
N MET A 135 -1.94 -5.77 3.05
CA MET A 135 -0.66 -6.32 3.48
C MET A 135 -0.44 -7.72 2.91
N GLY A 136 -1.50 -8.45 2.57
CA GLY A 136 -1.53 -9.86 2.18
C GLY A 136 -0.92 -10.76 3.24
N HIS A 137 -1.44 -10.65 4.46
CA HIS A 137 -1.31 -11.69 5.47
C HIS A 137 -2.28 -12.83 5.17
N ALA A 138 -1.86 -14.06 5.48
CA ALA A 138 -2.68 -15.25 5.27
C ALA A 138 -3.96 -15.25 6.12
N SER A 139 -3.95 -14.55 7.27
CA SER A 139 -5.09 -14.44 8.16
C SER A 139 -5.18 -13.05 8.77
N VAL A 140 -6.40 -12.54 8.92
CA VAL A 140 -6.69 -11.32 9.68
C VAL A 140 -6.26 -11.44 11.15
N VAL A 141 -6.23 -12.66 11.70
CA VAL A 141 -5.77 -12.93 13.06
C VAL A 141 -4.31 -12.52 13.25
N THR A 142 -3.45 -12.72 12.24
CA THR A 142 -2.06 -12.26 12.27
C THR A 142 -1.99 -10.74 12.36
N THR A 143 -2.82 -10.05 11.59
CA THR A 143 -2.91 -8.58 11.61
C THR A 143 -3.40 -8.08 12.97
N ALA A 144 -4.49 -8.67 13.48
CA ALA A 144 -5.04 -8.32 14.79
C ALA A 144 -4.01 -8.55 15.91
N ARG A 145 -3.33 -9.70 15.92
CA ARG A 145 -2.30 -10.02 16.93
C ARG A 145 -1.18 -8.97 16.99
N ILE A 146 -0.77 -8.42 15.85
CA ILE A 146 0.35 -7.48 15.78
C ILE A 146 -0.11 -6.04 16.02
N TYR A 147 -1.31 -5.66 15.55
CA TYR A 147 -1.71 -4.26 15.46
C TYR A 147 -2.97 -3.87 16.23
N ALA A 148 -3.67 -4.79 16.90
CA ALA A 148 -4.91 -4.46 17.62
C ALA A 148 -4.70 -3.43 18.74
N SER A 149 -3.51 -3.37 19.35
CA SER A 149 -3.18 -2.37 20.37
C SER A 149 -3.16 -0.92 19.84
N TRP A 150 -3.09 -0.74 18.52
CA TRP A 150 -3.12 0.56 17.85
C TRP A 150 -4.54 1.00 17.47
N ILE A 151 -5.55 0.16 17.70
CA ILE A 151 -6.96 0.49 17.47
C ILE A 151 -7.47 1.28 18.67
N PRO A 152 -8.07 2.46 18.48
CA PRO A 152 -8.67 3.22 19.58
C PRO A 152 -9.72 2.38 20.31
N ALA A 153 -9.53 2.17 21.62
CA ALA A 153 -10.47 1.39 22.44
C ALA A 153 -11.79 2.13 22.68
N THR A 154 -11.75 3.47 22.65
CA THR A 154 -12.92 4.33 22.87
C THR A 154 -12.92 5.51 21.90
N ASN A 155 -14.11 6.03 21.67
CA ASN A 155 -14.44 7.29 21.03
C ASN A 155 -15.69 7.85 21.72
N SER A 156 -16.13 9.06 21.35
CA SER A 156 -17.29 9.71 21.97
C SER A 156 -18.62 8.97 21.83
N GLN A 157 -18.70 7.96 20.96
CA GLN A 157 -19.92 7.20 20.65
C GLN A 157 -19.79 5.70 21.02
N THR A 158 -18.75 5.32 21.78
CA THR A 158 -18.49 3.91 22.10
C THR A 158 -19.65 3.30 22.88
N GLY A 159 -20.07 2.08 22.48
CA GLY A 159 -21.24 1.41 23.03
C GLY A 159 -22.59 1.86 22.43
N MET A 160 -22.66 3.04 21.81
CA MET A 160 -23.90 3.58 21.24
C MET A 160 -24.01 3.41 19.72
N LEU A 161 -22.91 3.14 19.02
CA LEU A 161 -22.88 3.09 17.54
C LEU A 161 -23.89 2.11 16.93
N ALA A 162 -24.07 0.94 17.54
CA ALA A 162 -25.01 -0.06 17.03
C ALA A 162 -26.46 0.41 17.22
N ASP A 163 -26.77 0.97 18.38
CA ASP A 163 -28.09 1.53 18.69
C ASP A 163 -28.41 2.74 17.80
N ALA A 164 -27.49 3.69 17.68
CA ALA A 164 -27.65 4.86 16.81
C ALA A 164 -27.86 4.48 15.33
N ARG A 165 -27.29 3.36 14.88
CA ARG A 165 -27.35 2.93 13.48
C ARG A 165 -28.52 1.99 13.18
N TYR A 166 -28.91 1.16 14.13
CA TYR A 166 -29.88 0.08 13.92
C TYR A 166 -31.04 0.06 14.92
N GLY A 167 -30.97 0.77 16.03
CA GLY A 167 -31.98 0.76 17.11
C GLY A 167 -33.28 1.49 16.75
N MET A 168 -33.24 2.50 15.87
CA MET A 168 -34.43 3.24 15.43
C MET A 168 -35.10 2.65 14.17
N ALA A 169 -34.48 1.66 13.54
CA ALA A 169 -35.06 0.92 12.42
C ALA A 169 -35.67 -0.36 12.98
N GLY A 170 -36.93 -0.26 13.43
CA GLY A 170 -37.71 -1.42 13.85
C GLY A 170 -37.73 -2.47 12.73
N TYR A 171 -37.17 -3.64 13.02
CA TYR A 171 -37.53 -4.90 12.38
C TYR A 171 -38.67 -5.52 13.18
#